data_AF-A0A532D5S1-F1
#
_entry.id   AF-A0A532D5S1-F1
#
_cell.length_a   1.000
_cell.length_b   1.000
_cell.length_c   1.000
_cell.angle_alpha   90.00
_cell.angle_beta   90.00
_cell.angle_gamma   90.00
#
_symmetry.space_group_name_H-M   'P 1'
#
loop_
_entity.id
_entity.type
_entity.pdbx_description
1 polymer ?
#
loop_
_entity_poly.entity_id
_entity_poly.type
_entity_poly.pdbx_seq_one_letter_code
_entity_poly.pdbx_strand_id
1 'polypeptide(L)' 'MDTLVVPAWIAKDLNSPDAGTRLQALETWVMFAPAGSIDPLIQAYASNDDDRVRARAMELIEQDWAHAAGAGQ' A
#
# COMPACT_ATOMS: atom_id res chain seq x y z
N MET A 1 -14.46 13.78 -3.36
CA MET A 1 -13.07 13.31 -3.34
C MET A 1 -13.01 12.36 -2.17
N ASP A 2 -13.07 11.04 -2.42
CA ASP A 2 -12.98 10.07 -1.34
C ASP A 2 -11.62 10.24 -0.67
N THR A 3 -11.63 10.50 0.64
CA THR A 3 -10.40 10.75 1.38
C THR A 3 -9.81 9.40 1.72
N LEU A 4 -8.62 9.09 1.18
CA LEU A 4 -7.92 7.85 1.48
C LEU A 4 -7.78 7.67 3.00
N VAL A 5 -8.25 6.54 3.53
CA VAL A 5 -8.16 6.24 4.96
C VAL A 5 -6.80 5.61 5.24
N VAL A 6 -5.81 6.46 5.52
CA VAL A 6 -4.45 6.03 5.83
C VAL A 6 -4.17 6.22 7.33
N PRO A 7 -3.95 5.14 8.11
CA PRO A 7 -3.62 5.28 9.52
C PRO A 7 -2.34 6.09 9.72
N ALA A 8 -2.29 6.86 10.81
CA ALA A 8 -1.20 7.82 11.05
C ALA A 8 0.20 7.18 11.10
N TRP A 9 0.32 5.94 11.57
CA TRP A 9 1.61 5.26 11.66
C TRP A 9 2.16 4.95 10.27
N ILE A 10 1.35 4.39 9.37
CA ILE A 10 1.81 4.06 8.03
C ILE A 10 2.01 5.31 7.18
N ALA A 11 1.15 6.34 7.33
CA ALA A 11 1.37 7.63 6.68
C ALA A 11 2.74 8.22 7.03
N LYS A 12 3.16 8.09 8.30
CA LYS A 12 4.48 8.52 8.75
C LYS A 12 5.60 7.72 8.07
N ASP A 13 5.51 6.39 8.05
CA ASP A 13 6.57 5.56 7.47
C ASP A 13 6.65 5.65 5.94
N LEU A 14 5.51 5.83 5.25
CA LEU A 14 5.45 6.09 3.80
C LEU A 14 6.04 7.45 3.41
N ASN A 15 6.06 8.42 4.34
CA ASN A 15 6.70 9.72 4.14
C ASN A 15 8.18 9.72 4.59
N SER A 16 8.75 8.57 4.94
CA SER A 16 10.18 8.47 5.27
C SER A 16 11.03 8.76 4.03
N PRO A 17 12.15 9.51 4.15
CA PRO A 17 13.07 9.70 3.02
C PRO A 17 13.74 8.39 2.59
N ASP A 18 13.79 7.39 3.46
CA ASP A 18 14.40 6.10 3.17
C ASP A 18 13.44 5.18 2.41
N ALA A 19 13.86 4.72 1.22
CA ALA A 19 13.05 3.85 0.37
C ALA A 19 12.80 2.48 1.01
N GLY A 20 13.77 1.97 1.80
CA GLY A 20 13.62 0.70 2.52
C GLY A 20 12.50 0.76 3.57
N THR A 21 12.44 1.85 4.33
CA THR A 21 11.39 2.12 5.32
C THR A 21 10.01 2.18 4.65
N ARG A 22 9.91 2.88 3.52
CA ARG A 22 8.67 2.98 2.74
C ARG A 22 8.20 1.60 2.24
N LEU A 23 9.12 0.80 1.70
CA LEU A 23 8.83 -0.57 1.27
C LEU A 23 8.39 -1.47 2.42
N GLN A 24 9.12 -1.44 3.53
CA GLN A 24 8.79 -2.24 4.71
C GLN A 24 7.42 -1.85 5.29
N ALA A 25 7.05 -0.57 5.23
CA ALA A 25 5.73 -0.11 5.65
C ALA A 25 4.61 -0.69 4.79
N LEU A 26 4.80 -0.76 3.46
CA LEU A 26 3.85 -1.40 2.55
C LEU A 26 3.68 -2.89 2.83
N GLU A 27 4.78 -3.62 3.01
CA GLU A 27 4.74 -5.05 3.34
C GLU A 27 4.09 -5.29 4.71
N THR A 28 4.40 -4.43 5.69
CA THR A 28 3.77 -4.49 7.02
C THR A 28 2.27 -4.22 6.93
N TRP A 29 1.85 -3.25 6.11
CA TRP A 29 0.45 -2.96 5.90
C TRP A 29 -0.34 -4.18 5.45
N VAL A 30 0.07 -4.82 4.36
CA VAL A 30 -0.67 -5.94 3.77
C VAL A 30 -0.72 -7.17 4.68
N MET A 31 0.23 -7.30 5.61
CA MET A 31 0.20 -8.37 6.62
C MET A 31 -0.86 -8.16 7.71
N PHE A 32 -1.19 -6.91 8.06
CA PHE A 32 -2.07 -6.59 9.20
C PHE A 32 -3.39 -5.93 8.79
N ALA A 33 -3.47 -5.36 7.60
CA ALA A 33 -4.63 -4.64 7.12
C ALA A 33 -5.76 -5.61 6.75
N PRO A 34 -7.03 -5.20 6.91
CA PRO A 34 -8.15 -5.95 6.36
C PRO A 34 -8.04 -6.03 4.83
N ALA A 35 -8.43 -7.16 4.25
CA ALA A 35 -8.53 -7.32 2.80
C ALA A 35 -9.33 -6.17 2.17
N GLY A 36 -8.88 -5.66 1.02
CA GLY A 36 -9.48 -4.50 0.37
C GLY A 36 -9.06 -3.15 0.93
N SER A 37 -8.27 -3.09 2.01
CA SER A 37 -7.75 -1.82 2.55
C SER A 37 -6.54 -1.36 1.76
N ILE A 38 -6.75 -0.91 0.53
CA ILE A 38 -5.68 -0.55 -0.41
C ILE A 38 -5.28 0.93 -0.36
N ASP A 39 -5.93 1.76 0.47
CA ASP A 39 -5.68 3.20 0.54
C ASP A 39 -4.20 3.60 0.70
N PRO A 40 -3.41 2.97 1.60
CA PRO A 40 -2.00 3.31 1.74
C PRO A 40 -1.15 2.86 0.54
N LEU A 41 -1.58 1.80 -0.16
CA LEU A 41 -0.93 1.35 -1.39
C LEU A 41 -1.17 2.35 -2.52
N ILE A 42 -2.41 2.84 -2.66
CA ILE A 42 -2.77 3.89 -3.63
C ILE A 42 -1.96 5.16 -3.35
N GLN A 43 -1.85 5.57 -2.07
CA GLN A 43 -1.05 6.73 -1.70
C GLN A 43 0.43 6.55 -2.09
N ALA A 44 1.02 5.39 -1.80
CA ALA A 44 2.41 5.11 -2.15
C ALA A 44 2.64 5.05 -3.68
N TYR A 45 1.67 4.56 -4.45
CA TYR A 45 1.74 4.57 -5.90
C TYR A 45 1.66 6.00 -6.50
N ALA A 46 0.80 6.85 -5.93
CA ALA A 46 0.49 8.17 -6.46
C ALA A 46 1.43 9.28 -5.98
N SER A 47 1.99 9.18 -4.77
CA SER A 47 2.71 10.28 -4.11
C SER A 47 4.21 10.05 -3.93
N ASN A 48 4.74 8.90 -4.35
CA ASN A 48 6.14 8.55 -4.12
C ASN A 48 7.00 8.75 -5.38
N ASP A 49 8.23 9.24 -5.21
CA ASP A 49 9.19 9.48 -6.32
C ASP A 49 10.03 8.23 -6.69
N ASP A 50 10.26 7.32 -5.73
CA ASP A 50 10.99 6.06 -6.00
C ASP A 50 10.11 5.08 -6.80
N ASP A 51 10.52 4.77 -8.04
CA ASP A 51 9.86 3.78 -8.90
C ASP A 51 9.74 2.39 -8.25
N ARG A 52 10.71 1.99 -7.43
CA ARG A 52 10.68 0.69 -6.73
C ARG A 52 9.51 0.60 -5.75
N VAL A 53 9.24 1.68 -5.02
CA VAL A 53 8.11 1.74 -4.07
C VAL A 53 6.80 1.77 -4.84
N ARG A 54 6.73 2.50 -5.95
CA ARG A 54 5.52 2.55 -6.80
C ARG A 54 5.21 1.19 -7.42
N ALA A 55 6.21 0.51 -7.95
CA ALA A 55 6.08 -0.83 -8.52
C ALA A 55 5.56 -1.82 -7.47
N ARG A 56 6.17 -1.84 -6.27
CA ARG A 56 5.72 -2.70 -5.17
C ARG A 56 4.31 -2.38 -4.69
N ALA A 57 3.95 -1.10 -4.59
CA ALA A 57 2.58 -0.71 -4.24
C ALA A 57 1.56 -1.22 -5.27
N MET A 58 1.88 -1.14 -6.58
CA MET A 58 1.03 -1.68 -7.64
C MET A 58 0.90 -3.21 -7.54
N GLU A 59 2.01 -3.93 -7.39
CA GLU A 59 2.00 -5.40 -7.24
C GLU A 59 1.10 -5.83 -6.07
N LEU A 60 1.19 -5.14 -4.93
CA LEU A 60 0.37 -5.43 -3.73
C LEU A 60 -1.12 -5.15 -3.97
N ILE A 61 -1.47 -4.10 -4.72
CA ILE A 61 -2.86 -3.81 -5.09
C ILE A 61 -3.41 -4.92 -5.99
N GLU A 62 -2.64 -5.34 -7.00
CA GLU A 62 -3.04 -6.42 -7.91
C GLU A 62 -3.22 -7.74 -7.17
N GLN A 63 -2.36 -8.03 -6.19
CA GLN A 63 -2.48 -9.21 -5.33
C GLN A 63 -3.76 -9.20 -4.48
N ASP A 64 -4.12 -8.06 -3.88
CA ASP A 64 -5.35 -7.92 -3.11
C ASP A 64 -6.59 -8.15 -4.00
N TRP A 65 -6.60 -7.59 -5.21
CA TRP A 65 -7.67 -7.81 -6.18
C TRP A 65 -7.77 -9.27 -6.65
N ALA A 66 -6.63 -9.93 -6.90
CA ALA A 66 -6.61 -11.33 -7.26
C ALA A 66 -7.16 -12.22 -6.13
N HIS A 67 -6.84 -11.88 -4.87
CA HIS A 67 -7.38 -12.57 -3.70
C HIS A 67 -8.89 -12.37 -3.57
N ALA A 68 -9.37 -11.13 -3.73
CA ALA A 68 -10.79 -10.80 -3.68
C ALA A 68 -11.59 -11.50 -4.79
N ALA A 69 -11.05 -11.60 -6.00
CA ALA A 69 -11.68 -12.28 -7.13
C ALA A 69 -11.73 -13.82 -6.95
N GLY A 70 -10.73 -14.40 -6.29
CA GLY A 70 -10.67 -15.85 -6.01
C GLY A 70 -11.53 -16.30 -4.82
N ALA A 71 -11.82 -15.42 -3.87
CA ALA A 71 -12.63 -15.72 -2.67
C ALA A 71 -14.15 -15.77 -2.94
N GLY A 72 -14.58 -15.49 -4.18
CA GLY A 72 -15.99 -15.48 -4.60
C GLY A 72 -16.46 -16.73 -5.37
N GLN A 73 -15.70 -17.84 -5.33
CA GLN A 73 -16.01 -19.09 -6.04
C GLN A 73 -16.44 -20.22 -5.10
#